data_AF-A0A923FM71-F1
#
_entry.id   AF-A0A923FM71-F1
#
_cell.length_a   1.000
_cell.length_b   1.000
_cell.length_c   1.000
_cell.angle_alpha   90.00
_cell.angle_beta   90.00
_cell.angle_gamma   90.00
#
_symmetry.space_group_name_H-M   'P 1'
#
loop_
_entity.id
_entity.type
_entity.pdbx_description
1 polymer ?
#
loop_
_entity_poly.entity_id
_entity_poly.type
_entity_poly.pdbx_seq_one_letter_code
_entity_poly.pdbx_strand_id
1 'polypeptide(L)'
;MADTNEVKPPYTYYADPTRGRPVFNGFIYVGDPDTDPEIPSNRLVVRAVQESGATVAIAQPIRTGAGGVPMLNGSPVQLVVDGEYSIKILDSAGAQVYYAPSLVGGVRPTTIVRTQAIPLTFTLPNRFINKNLFDPNIQAIDYYNANPTVMDFGLLGVAPFNFENIPASRFDLADESTATIDLGVL
;
A
#
# COMPACT_ATOMS: atom_id res chain seq x y z
N MET A 1 -9.52 21.09 -0.22
CA MET A 1 -9.55 20.83 1.23
C MET A 1 -8.13 20.52 1.63
N ALA A 2 -7.61 21.10 2.72
CA ALA A 2 -6.28 20.72 3.21
C ALA A 2 -6.41 19.38 3.94
N ASP A 3 -5.57 18.41 3.60
CA ASP A 3 -5.50 17.14 4.32
C ASP A 3 -4.96 17.40 5.73
N THR A 4 -5.72 16.99 6.75
CA THR A 4 -5.28 17.09 8.14
C THR A 4 -4.21 16.03 8.39
N ASN A 5 -2.96 16.46 8.61
CA ASN A 5 -1.83 15.57 8.88
C ASN A 5 -1.49 15.52 10.37
N GLU A 6 -1.10 14.33 10.84
CA GLU A 6 -0.54 14.14 12.18
C GLU A 6 0.88 14.74 12.24
N VAL A 7 1.17 15.53 13.27
CA VAL A 7 2.50 16.08 13.51
C VAL A 7 3.37 15.03 14.20
N LYS A 8 4.40 14.54 13.51
CA LYS A 8 5.39 13.60 14.05
C LYS A 8 6.79 14.19 14.02
N PRO A 9 7.66 13.85 15.00
CA PRO A 9 9.07 14.16 14.88
C PRO A 9 9.66 13.43 13.65
N PRO A 10 10.52 14.09 12.87
CA PRO A 10 11.11 13.46 11.67
C PRO A 10 12.25 12.49 12.02
N TYR A 11 12.77 12.56 13.25
CA TYR A 11 13.93 11.78 13.67
C TYR A 11 13.55 10.68 14.67
N THR A 12 14.09 9.49 14.46
CA THR A 12 13.91 8.35 15.36
C THR A 12 14.69 8.54 16.66
N TYR A 13 14.00 8.33 17.79
CA TYR A 13 14.58 8.37 19.12
C TYR A 13 15.03 6.97 19.57
N TYR A 14 16.31 6.83 19.94
CA TYR A 14 16.92 5.60 20.45
C TYR A 14 17.15 5.74 21.97
N ALA A 15 16.35 5.00 22.74
CA ALA A 15 16.37 5.00 24.19
C ALA A 15 16.95 3.71 24.76
N ASP A 16 17.57 3.80 25.93
CA ASP A 16 17.87 2.63 26.78
C ASP A 16 16.56 2.21 27.47
N PRO A 17 15.95 1.07 27.07
CA PRO A 17 14.68 0.63 27.62
C PRO A 17 14.78 0.20 29.07
N THR A 18 15.98 -0.11 29.57
CA THR A 18 16.22 -0.57 30.94
C THR A 18 16.45 0.57 31.91
N ARG A 19 16.91 1.73 31.41
CA ARG A 19 17.28 2.89 32.25
C ARG A 19 16.44 4.14 32.00
N GLY A 20 15.56 4.14 31.00
CA GLY A 20 14.69 5.28 30.70
C GLY A 20 15.44 6.55 30.29
N ARG A 21 16.55 6.40 29.58
CA ARG A 21 17.42 7.50 29.16
C ARG A 21 17.77 7.39 27.67
N PRO A 22 18.16 8.49 26.98
CA PRO A 22 18.70 8.38 25.63
C PRO A 22 19.95 7.50 25.61
N VAL A 23 20.13 6.76 24.51
CA VAL A 23 21.43 6.15 24.24
C VAL A 23 22.37 7.26 23.77
N PHE A 24 23.10 7.88 24.71
CA PHE A 24 24.04 8.97 24.40
C PHE A 24 25.36 8.42 23.85
N ASN A 25 25.81 8.97 22.71
CA ASN A 25 27.09 8.62 22.07
C ASN A 25 27.24 7.11 21.85
N GLY A 26 26.12 6.44 21.58
CA GLY A 26 26.07 5.03 21.26
C GLY A 26 26.31 4.76 19.79
N PHE A 27 26.22 3.48 19.45
CA PHE A 27 26.48 2.95 18.12
C PHE A 27 25.25 2.24 17.60
N ILE A 28 24.81 2.63 16.41
CA ILE A 28 23.74 1.99 15.67
C ILE A 28 24.37 1.15 14.56
N TYR A 29 24.04 -0.13 14.53
CA TYR A 29 24.37 -1.07 13.47
C TYR A 29 23.08 -1.60 12.84
N VAL A 30 23.05 -1.65 11.51
CA VAL A 30 21.94 -2.12 10.68
C VAL A 30 22.49 -3.16 9.71
N GLY A 31 21.81 -4.30 9.60
CA GLY A 31 22.27 -5.41 8.80
C GLY A 31 21.17 -6.25 8.20
N ASP A 32 21.56 -7.35 7.57
CA ASP A 32 20.65 -8.32 7.01
C ASP A 32 19.72 -8.90 8.09
N PRO A 33 18.46 -9.23 7.76
CA PRO A 33 17.54 -9.87 8.69
C PRO A 33 18.15 -11.12 9.33
N ASP A 34 17.85 -11.34 10.62
CA ASP A 34 18.30 -12.48 11.42
C ASP A 34 19.82 -12.68 11.53
N THR A 35 20.61 -11.63 11.25
CA THR A 35 22.07 -11.64 11.37
C THR A 35 22.60 -10.63 12.37
N ASP A 36 23.86 -10.79 12.81
CA ASP A 36 24.53 -9.81 13.66
C ASP A 36 25.13 -8.66 12.82
N PRO A 37 24.62 -7.42 12.91
CA PRO A 37 25.09 -6.30 12.11
C PRO A 37 26.43 -5.70 12.60
N GLU A 38 26.95 -6.12 13.76
CA GLU A 38 28.32 -5.76 14.15
C GLU A 38 29.35 -6.38 13.21
N ILE A 39 29.04 -7.55 12.62
CA ILE A 39 29.89 -8.21 11.64
C ILE A 39 29.82 -7.45 10.31
N PRO A 40 30.93 -6.94 9.75
CA PRO A 40 30.91 -6.12 8.54
C PRO A 40 30.25 -6.76 7.32
N SER A 41 30.34 -8.09 7.17
CA SER A 41 29.73 -8.82 6.06
C SER A 41 28.20 -8.83 6.08
N ASN A 42 27.60 -8.58 7.24
CA ASN A 42 26.16 -8.62 7.45
C ASN A 42 25.54 -7.23 7.34
N ARG A 43 26.32 -6.17 7.06
CA ARG A 43 25.85 -4.79 7.12
C ARG A 43 25.17 -4.38 5.83
N LEU A 44 23.99 -3.79 5.97
CA LEU A 44 23.27 -3.16 4.87
C LEU A 44 23.75 -1.72 4.65
N VAL A 45 23.50 -1.19 3.46
CA VAL A 45 23.75 0.21 3.15
C VAL A 45 22.66 1.06 3.82
N VAL A 46 23.06 1.87 4.79
CA VAL A 46 22.16 2.86 5.42
C VAL A 46 22.34 4.19 4.72
N ARG A 47 21.23 4.91 4.50
CA ARG A 47 21.24 6.23 3.88
C ARG A 47 20.66 7.27 4.84
N ALA A 48 21.27 8.45 4.88
CA ALA A 48 20.73 9.61 5.55
C ALA A 48 19.89 10.43 4.57
N VAL A 49 18.67 10.80 4.98
CA VAL A 49 17.83 11.75 4.25
C VAL A 49 18.33 13.17 4.52
N GLN A 50 18.64 13.91 3.46
CA GLN A 50 19.00 15.32 3.50
C GLN A 50 17.75 16.21 3.56
N GLU A 51 17.93 17.47 3.94
CA GLU A 51 16.86 18.49 3.91
C GLU A 51 16.22 18.64 2.51
N SER A 52 16.99 18.41 1.45
CA SER A 52 16.50 18.42 0.07
C SER A 52 15.64 17.20 -0.31
N GLY A 53 15.50 16.22 0.57
CA GLY A 53 14.85 14.92 0.31
C GLY A 53 15.76 13.90 -0.37
N ALA A 54 16.96 14.28 -0.81
CA ALA A 54 17.95 13.35 -1.35
C ALA A 54 18.48 12.40 -0.27
N THR A 55 18.91 11.20 -0.65
CA THR A 55 19.45 10.21 0.29
C THR A 55 20.91 9.87 -0.01
N VAL A 56 21.77 9.99 1.00
CA VAL A 56 23.22 9.73 0.88
C VAL A 56 23.62 8.55 1.74
N ALA A 57 24.37 7.61 1.16
CA ALA A 57 24.91 6.47 1.89
C ALA A 57 25.89 6.92 2.98
N ILE A 58 25.75 6.35 4.17
CA ILE A 58 26.59 6.66 5.33
C ILE A 58 27.29 5.40 5.84
N ALA A 59 28.49 5.59 6.39
CA ALA A 59 29.26 4.50 6.99
C ALA A 59 28.67 4.10 8.35
N GLN A 60 28.81 2.82 8.68
CA GLN A 60 28.44 2.26 9.97
C GLN A 60 29.68 1.99 10.83
N PRO A 61 29.61 2.11 12.17
CA PRO A 61 28.41 2.43 12.96
C PRO A 61 27.99 3.90 12.87
N ILE A 62 26.69 4.13 13.03
CA ILE A 62 26.10 5.48 13.06
C ILE A 62 26.02 5.92 14.52
N ARG A 63 26.46 7.15 14.81
CA ARG A 63 26.51 7.67 16.19
C ARG A 63 25.21 8.35 16.59
N THR A 64 24.84 8.21 17.86
CA THR A 64 23.75 8.99 18.46
C THR A 64 24.27 10.21 19.23
N GLY A 65 23.50 11.31 19.20
CA GLY A 65 23.77 12.51 20.00
C GLY A 65 23.28 12.39 21.45
N ALA A 66 23.37 13.49 22.21
CA ALA A 66 22.88 13.59 23.60
C ALA A 66 21.38 13.27 23.75
N GLY A 67 20.59 13.61 22.73
CA GLY A 67 19.17 13.30 22.69
C GLY A 67 18.84 11.90 22.19
N GLY A 68 19.80 10.98 22.02
CA GLY A 68 19.51 9.62 21.52
C GLY A 68 19.05 9.59 20.07
N VAL A 69 19.38 10.61 19.27
CA VAL A 69 19.01 10.73 17.86
C VAL A 69 20.25 10.51 17.00
N PRO A 70 20.16 9.82 15.84
CA PRO A 70 21.29 9.64 14.92
C PRO A 70 21.80 10.99 14.40
N MET A 71 23.13 11.15 14.42
CA MET A 71 23.81 12.38 14.01
C MET A 71 24.77 12.09 12.86
N LEU A 72 24.77 12.98 11.86
CA LEU A 72 25.77 13.03 10.79
C LEU A 72 26.44 14.40 10.81
N ASN A 73 27.76 14.44 10.99
CA ASN A 73 28.55 15.68 11.06
C ASN A 73 28.01 16.71 12.07
N GLY A 74 27.41 16.26 13.18
CA GLY A 74 26.85 17.11 14.23
C GLY A 74 25.38 17.49 14.05
N SER A 75 24.76 17.14 12.93
CA SER A 75 23.34 17.40 12.66
C SER A 75 22.48 16.14 12.79
N PRO A 76 21.25 16.22 13.31
CA PRO A 76 20.34 15.08 13.34
C PRO A 76 19.92 14.69 11.92
N VAL A 77 19.82 13.40 11.66
CA VAL A 77 19.44 12.86 10.34
C VAL A 77 18.37 11.80 10.45
N GLN A 78 17.51 11.68 9.44
CA GLN A 78 16.64 10.52 9.30
C GLN A 78 17.39 9.41 8.59
N LEU A 79 17.31 8.20 9.12
CA LEU A 79 17.92 7.01 8.54
C LEU A 79 16.90 6.23 7.72
N VAL A 80 17.31 5.76 6.55
CA VAL A 80 16.52 4.86 5.70
C VAL A 80 17.40 3.70 5.22
N VAL A 81 16.78 2.54 5.09
CA VAL A 81 17.36 1.31 4.57
C VAL A 81 16.31 0.63 3.69
N ASP A 82 16.76 -0.04 2.65
CA ASP A 82 15.87 -0.75 1.73
C ASP A 82 15.48 -2.12 2.30
N GLY A 83 14.19 -2.40 2.37
CA GLY A 83 13.66 -3.71 2.76
C GLY A 83 13.67 -3.99 4.27
N GLU A 84 13.68 -5.28 4.59
CA GLU A 84 13.74 -5.81 5.96
C GLU A 84 15.19 -5.75 6.46
N TYR A 85 15.36 -5.45 7.75
CA TYR A 85 16.69 -5.31 8.35
C TYR A 85 16.74 -5.79 9.80
N SER A 86 17.93 -6.18 10.26
CA SER A 86 18.28 -6.30 11.66
C SER A 86 18.88 -4.99 12.18
N ILE A 87 18.73 -4.73 13.48
CA ILE A 87 19.35 -3.56 14.13
C ILE A 87 19.92 -3.94 15.49
N LYS A 88 21.13 -3.48 15.76
CA LYS A 88 21.77 -3.56 17.07
C LYS A 88 22.21 -2.19 17.55
N ILE A 89 21.90 -1.89 18.80
CA ILE A 89 22.26 -0.64 19.46
C ILE A 89 23.20 -0.92 20.61
N LEU A 90 24.37 -0.28 20.59
CA LEU A 90 25.34 -0.31 21.69
C LEU A 90 25.39 1.05 22.38
N ASP A 91 25.73 1.04 23.67
CA ASP A 91 26.03 2.26 24.41
C ASP A 91 27.43 2.79 24.09
N SER A 92 27.81 3.91 24.70
CA SER A 92 29.11 4.54 24.51
C SER A 92 30.30 3.70 25.00
N ALA A 93 30.06 2.71 25.85
CA ALA A 93 31.06 1.75 26.31
C ALA A 93 31.13 0.50 25.42
N GLY A 94 30.28 0.40 24.38
CA GLY A 94 30.19 -0.76 23.49
C GLY A 94 29.36 -1.90 24.06
N ALA A 95 28.63 -1.70 25.16
CA ALA A 95 27.73 -2.71 25.69
C ALA A 95 26.40 -2.69 24.92
N GLN A 96 25.87 -3.88 24.61
CA GLN A 96 24.59 -3.98 23.91
C GLN A 96 23.45 -3.42 24.78
N VAL A 97 22.73 -2.44 24.24
CA VAL A 97 21.50 -1.91 24.82
C VAL A 97 20.33 -2.80 24.42
N TYR A 98 20.14 -3.01 23.12
CA TYR A 98 19.16 -3.95 22.58
C TYR A 98 19.49 -4.37 21.15
N TYR A 99 18.83 -5.45 20.72
CA TYR A 99 18.92 -6.02 19.39
C TYR A 99 17.51 -6.39 18.92
N ALA A 100 17.20 -6.09 17.66
CA ALA A 100 16.01 -6.60 16.99
C ALA A 100 16.45 -7.34 15.71
N PRO A 101 16.09 -8.64 15.56
CA PRO A 101 16.61 -9.47 14.49
C PRO A 101 16.01 -9.16 13.12
N SER A 102 14.76 -8.68 13.09
CA SER A 102 14.03 -8.44 11.86
C SER A 102 13.00 -7.34 12.10
N LEU A 103 13.05 -6.31 11.25
CA LEU A 103 12.17 -5.15 11.26
C LEU A 103 11.80 -4.76 9.83
N VAL A 104 10.54 -4.37 9.64
CA VAL A 104 10.02 -3.73 8.43
C VAL A 104 9.41 -2.39 8.83
N GLY A 105 9.92 -1.28 8.31
CA GLY A 105 9.45 0.05 8.69
C GLY A 105 9.59 0.38 10.19
N GLY A 106 10.54 -0.26 10.88
CA GLY A 106 10.76 -0.10 12.33
C GLY A 106 9.83 -0.93 13.21
N VAL A 107 8.99 -1.79 12.63
CA VAL A 107 8.10 -2.71 13.37
C VAL A 107 8.54 -4.14 13.11
N ARG A 108 8.47 -5.00 14.13
CA ARG A 108 8.73 -6.44 13.95
C ARG A 108 7.65 -6.98 13.01
N PRO A 109 8.02 -7.69 11.92
CA PRO A 109 7.03 -8.33 11.08
C PRO A 109 6.31 -9.37 11.93
N THR A 110 5.12 -9.02 12.38
CA THR A 110 4.22 -9.98 13.00
C THR A 110 3.53 -10.68 11.84
N THR A 111 3.56 -12.00 11.82
CA THR A 111 2.79 -12.78 10.86
C THR A 111 1.35 -12.25 10.83
N ILE A 112 0.87 -11.88 9.64
CA ILE A 112 -0.44 -11.28 9.30
C ILE A 112 -0.41 -9.74 9.18
N VAL A 113 0.12 -9.23 8.07
CA VAL A 113 -0.70 -8.84 6.91
C VAL A 113 0.09 -9.20 5.65
N ARG A 114 -0.06 -10.43 5.18
CA ARG A 114 0.18 -10.68 3.76
C ARG A 114 -0.97 -9.94 3.08
N THR A 115 -0.70 -8.81 2.42
CA THR A 115 -1.65 -8.25 1.46
C THR A 115 -1.72 -9.27 0.34
N GLN A 116 -2.53 -10.31 0.53
CA GLN A 116 -2.92 -11.16 -0.56
C GLN A 116 -3.78 -10.23 -1.40
N ALA A 117 -3.31 -9.90 -2.61
CA ALA A 117 -4.24 -9.50 -3.65
C ALA A 117 -5.17 -10.69 -3.81
N ILE A 118 -6.29 -10.68 -3.09
CA ILE A 118 -7.37 -11.63 -3.32
C ILE A 118 -8.00 -11.10 -4.60
N PRO A 119 -7.83 -11.73 -5.77
CA PRO A 119 -8.63 -11.37 -6.91
C PRO A 119 -10.09 -11.58 -6.50
N LEU A 120 -10.83 -10.48 -6.38
CA LEU A 120 -12.27 -10.56 -6.20
C LEU A 120 -12.85 -11.04 -7.52
N THR A 121 -13.20 -12.32 -7.61
CA THR A 121 -13.98 -12.83 -8.74
C THR A 121 -15.43 -12.39 -8.53
N PHE A 122 -15.83 -11.30 -9.17
CA PHE A 122 -17.23 -10.92 -9.24
C PHE A 122 -17.92 -11.80 -10.29
N THR A 123 -18.67 -12.81 -9.85
CA THR A 123 -19.58 -13.55 -10.75
C THR A 123 -20.81 -12.67 -10.99
N LEU A 124 -20.73 -11.79 -11.97
CA LEU A 124 -21.91 -11.07 -12.44
C LEU A 124 -22.76 -12.05 -13.27
N PRO A 125 -24.02 -12.33 -12.89
CA PRO A 125 -24.92 -13.13 -13.71
C PRO A 125 -25.07 -12.41 -15.05
N ASN A 126 -24.49 -13.00 -16.09
CA ASN A 126 -24.12 -12.28 -17.29
C ASN A 126 -25.35 -11.86 -18.10
N ARG A 127 -25.53 -10.55 -18.29
CA ARG A 127 -26.17 -10.02 -19.52
C ARG A 127 -25.38 -8.89 -20.17
N PHE A 128 -24.32 -8.37 -19.54
CA PHE A 128 -23.62 -7.17 -20.05
C PHE A 128 -22.09 -7.18 -19.95
N ILE A 129 -21.44 -8.24 -19.47
CA ILE A 129 -19.97 -8.27 -19.48
C ILE A 129 -19.50 -9.16 -20.63
N ASN A 130 -18.98 -8.50 -21.66
CA ASN A 130 -18.31 -9.16 -22.75
C ASN A 130 -16.91 -9.61 -22.28
N LYS A 131 -16.55 -10.86 -22.57
CA LYS A 131 -15.31 -11.52 -22.08
C LYS A 131 -14.03 -10.79 -22.47
N ASN A 132 -14.11 -9.88 -23.43
CA ASN A 132 -12.99 -9.11 -23.97
C ASN A 132 -12.74 -7.78 -23.25
N LEU A 133 -13.53 -7.42 -22.24
CA LEU A 133 -13.34 -6.19 -21.48
C LEU A 133 -12.10 -6.20 -20.57
N PHE A 134 -11.42 -7.36 -20.42
CA PHE A 134 -10.31 -7.53 -19.49
C PHE A 134 -9.08 -8.24 -20.09
N ASP A 135 -8.94 -8.30 -21.42
CA ASP A 135 -7.70 -8.76 -22.05
C ASP A 135 -6.77 -7.55 -22.30
N PRO A 136 -5.62 -7.43 -21.60
CA PRO A 136 -4.72 -6.29 -21.76
C PRO A 136 -3.99 -6.26 -23.12
N ASN A 137 -4.10 -7.32 -23.93
CA ASN A 137 -3.43 -7.41 -25.24
C ASN A 137 -4.34 -7.08 -26.42
N ILE A 138 -5.62 -6.78 -26.20
CA ILE A 138 -6.57 -6.42 -27.25
C ILE A 138 -6.79 -4.91 -27.24
N GLN A 139 -6.32 -4.22 -28.27
CA GLN A 139 -6.67 -2.81 -28.51
C GLN A 139 -8.17 -2.78 -28.88
N ALA A 140 -8.95 -1.92 -28.23
CA ALA A 140 -10.43 -1.89 -28.32
C ALA A 140 -11.01 -1.83 -29.75
N ILE A 141 -10.20 -1.43 -30.73
CA ILE A 141 -10.55 -1.31 -32.16
C ILE A 141 -10.70 -2.68 -32.84
N ASP A 142 -9.90 -3.67 -32.48
CA ASP A 142 -9.90 -4.98 -33.15
C ASP A 142 -11.18 -5.78 -32.86
N TYR A 143 -11.81 -5.49 -31.72
CA TYR A 143 -13.01 -6.18 -31.28
C TYR A 143 -14.28 -5.71 -32.00
N TYR A 144 -14.36 -4.42 -32.35
CA TYR A 144 -15.47 -3.83 -33.12
C TYR A 144 -15.49 -4.31 -34.57
N ASN A 145 -14.31 -4.48 -35.19
CA ASN A 145 -14.20 -4.94 -36.57
C ASN A 145 -14.50 -6.44 -36.72
N ALA A 146 -14.17 -7.24 -35.70
CA ALA A 146 -14.40 -8.69 -35.71
C ALA A 146 -15.85 -9.09 -35.35
N ASN A 147 -16.58 -8.24 -34.61
CA ASN A 147 -17.96 -8.49 -34.21
C ASN A 147 -18.81 -7.21 -34.36
N PRO A 148 -19.20 -6.82 -35.59
CA PRO A 148 -20.14 -5.73 -35.79
C PRO A 148 -21.53 -6.18 -35.33
N THR A 149 -21.79 -6.16 -34.02
CA THR A 149 -23.14 -6.23 -33.49
C THR A 149 -23.78 -4.86 -33.62
N VAL A 150 -25.04 -4.85 -34.07
CA VAL A 150 -25.85 -3.66 -34.31
C VAL A 150 -26.05 -2.91 -32.98
N MET A 151 -25.11 -2.05 -32.64
CA MET A 151 -25.26 -0.99 -31.65
C MET A 151 -24.72 0.29 -32.27
N ASP A 152 -25.52 0.82 -33.20
CA ASP A 152 -25.41 2.22 -33.59
C ASP A 152 -25.88 3.06 -32.40
N PHE A 153 -24.93 3.68 -31.71
CA PHE A 153 -25.22 4.60 -30.60
C PHE A 153 -25.54 6.02 -31.08
N GLY A 154 -25.62 6.25 -32.39
CA GLY A 154 -25.82 7.58 -32.96
C GLY A 154 -24.65 8.52 -32.66
N LEU A 155 -24.54 9.62 -33.42
CA LEU A 155 -23.61 10.69 -33.05
C LEU A 155 -23.98 11.24 -31.67
N LEU A 156 -22.98 11.36 -30.80
CA LEU A 156 -23.06 12.03 -29.50
C LEU A 156 -23.40 13.52 -29.70
N GLY A 157 -24.69 13.82 -29.87
CA GLY A 157 -25.16 15.17 -30.17
C GLY A 157 -26.67 15.35 -30.29
N VAL A 158 -27.48 14.30 -30.19
CA VAL A 158 -28.95 14.41 -30.21
C VAL A 158 -29.54 13.56 -29.09
N ALA A 159 -30.48 14.16 -28.34
CA ALA A 159 -30.93 13.73 -27.02
C ALA A 159 -31.25 12.22 -26.89
N PRO A 160 -30.79 11.54 -25.82
CA PRO A 160 -31.00 10.12 -25.65
C PRO A 160 -32.31 9.83 -24.88
N PHE A 161 -32.86 8.65 -25.15
CA PHE A 161 -33.92 7.97 -24.39
C PHE A 161 -35.37 8.36 -24.74
N ASN A 162 -35.90 7.78 -25.82
CA ASN A 162 -37.35 7.57 -25.93
C ASN A 162 -37.68 6.16 -25.40
N PHE A 163 -38.25 6.08 -24.20
CA PHE A 163 -38.68 4.82 -23.56
C PHE A 163 -39.95 4.21 -24.20
N GLU A 164 -40.51 4.90 -25.19
CA GLU A 164 -41.82 4.57 -25.79
C GLU A 164 -41.84 3.28 -26.63
N ASN A 165 -40.69 2.71 -26.98
CA ASN A 165 -40.61 1.48 -27.78
C ASN A 165 -39.89 0.33 -27.07
N ILE A 166 -39.93 0.26 -25.73
CA ILE A 166 -39.53 -0.97 -25.04
C ILE A 166 -40.73 -1.94 -25.05
N PRO A 167 -40.66 -3.08 -25.77
CA PRO A 167 -41.76 -4.05 -25.80
C PRO A 167 -42.01 -4.61 -24.40
N ALA A 168 -43.30 -4.73 -24.02
CA ALA A 168 -43.75 -5.12 -22.69
C ALA A 168 -43.18 -6.46 -22.19
N SER A 169 -42.75 -7.34 -23.10
CA SER A 169 -42.08 -8.62 -22.79
C SER A 169 -40.72 -8.48 -22.10
N ARG A 170 -40.19 -7.26 -21.96
CA ARG A 170 -38.97 -6.96 -21.20
C ARG A 170 -39.25 -6.54 -19.74
N PHE A 171 -40.52 -6.38 -19.35
CA PHE A 171 -40.95 -6.21 -17.97
C PHE A 171 -41.55 -7.54 -17.47
N ASP A 172 -40.72 -8.38 -16.86
CA ASP A 172 -41.12 -9.65 -16.28
C ASP A 172 -41.85 -9.41 -14.95
N LEU A 173 -43.14 -9.11 -15.03
CA LEU A 173 -44.04 -8.87 -13.89
C LEU A 173 -45.47 -9.40 -14.13
N ALA A 174 -45.64 -10.37 -15.04
CA ALA A 174 -46.90 -11.06 -15.24
C ALA A 174 -46.67 -12.45 -15.88
N ASP A 175 -46.24 -13.42 -15.07
CA ASP A 175 -46.50 -14.84 -15.38
C ASP A 175 -47.99 -15.09 -15.08
N GLU A 176 -48.81 -15.07 -16.13
CA GLU A 176 -50.27 -15.21 -16.10
C GLU A 176 -50.72 -16.64 -15.75
N SER A 177 -50.43 -17.09 -14.53
CA SER A 177 -51.19 -18.20 -13.96
C SER A 177 -51.64 -17.86 -12.53
N THR A 178 -52.95 -17.61 -12.42
CA THR A 178 -53.75 -17.44 -11.20
C THR A 178 -53.72 -16.08 -10.48
N ALA A 179 -54.32 -15.07 -11.10
CA ALA A 179 -55.00 -14.02 -10.36
C ALA A 179 -56.31 -13.64 -11.08
N THR A 180 -57.36 -14.42 -10.83
CA THR A 180 -58.73 -14.07 -11.20
C THR A 180 -59.13 -12.81 -10.42
N ILE A 181 -59.18 -11.66 -11.08
CA ILE A 181 -59.72 -10.43 -10.49
C ILE A 181 -61.24 -10.45 -10.74
N ASP A 182 -61.99 -10.75 -9.68
CA ASP A 182 -63.45 -10.60 -9.62
C ASP A 182 -63.82 -9.11 -9.70
N LEU A 183 -64.52 -8.72 -10.77
CA LEU A 183 -65.06 -7.38 -10.94
C LEU A 183 -66.55 -7.45 -10.63
N GLY A 184 -66.90 -7.18 -9.37
CA GLY A 184 -68.28 -7.16 -8.89
C GLY A 184 -69.22 -6.38 -9.82
N VAL A 185 -70.40 -6.96 -10.05
CA VAL A 185 -71.52 -6.33 -10.78
C VAL A 185 -72.03 -5.14 -9.95
N LEU A 186 -72.39 -4.05 -10.62
CA LEU A 186 -72.95 -2.83 -10.02
C LEU A 186 -74.25 -3.10 -9.25
#